data_AF-A0A6M1LNJ9-F1
#
_entry.id   AF-A0A6M1LNJ9-F1
#
_cell.length_a   1.000
_cell.length_b   1.000
_cell.length_c   1.000
_cell.angle_alpha   90.00
_cell.angle_beta   90.00
_cell.angle_gamma   90.00
#
_symmetry.space_group_name_H-M   'P 1'
#
loop_
_entity.id
_entity.type
_entity.pdbx_description
1 polymer ?
#
loop_
_entity_poly.entity_id
_entity_poly.type
_entity_poly.pdbx_seq_one_letter_code
_entity_poly.pdbx_strand_id
1 'polypeptide(L)'
;MTPGDDTPAGRNPPWSRDELILALSLYIAHRPRLPSKGGPEVTALSKVLNRLHRAGGEEGRPDLRNPAGCYMKLQNFRRFDPDYTAEGKKGLKAGNKEEGPVWDTFAADPARLHATAKAIEAAIMGNEGPSLPAPDPGEDDPMEAEAPEGRVLTRLHRFRERSRKLVEQRKAAALKAGKGLACEACGFDFGARYGQRGAGFIECHHTRPVHTLRPGETTRLSDLALLCANCHRMIHSARPWLTVEELRGALLPVQLTEPNGAQGLR
;
A
#
# COMPACT_ATOMS: atom_id res chain seq x y z
N MET A 1 -6.40 -3.27 23.98
CA MET A 1 -7.87 -3.34 23.74
C MET A 1 -8.19 -2.39 22.61
N THR A 2 -8.13 -2.86 21.38
CA THR A 2 -8.65 -2.13 20.20
C THR A 2 -10.17 -2.34 20.15
N PRO A 3 -10.96 -1.34 19.73
CA PRO A 3 -12.37 -1.56 19.46
C PRO A 3 -12.44 -2.47 18.24
N GLY A 4 -12.97 -3.69 18.43
CA GLY A 4 -13.41 -4.52 17.33
C GLY A 4 -14.39 -3.72 16.48
N ASP A 5 -14.18 -3.76 15.17
CA ASP A 5 -15.14 -3.25 14.19
C ASP A 5 -16.36 -4.18 14.23
N ASP A 6 -17.21 -3.99 15.24
CA ASP A 6 -18.46 -4.71 15.47
C ASP A 6 -19.45 -4.33 14.35
N THR A 7 -19.21 -4.88 13.17
CA THR A 7 -20.18 -4.84 12.09
C THR A 7 -21.36 -5.71 12.54
N PRO A 8 -22.59 -5.15 12.69
CA PRO A 8 -23.74 -5.92 13.15
C PRO A 8 -23.95 -7.15 12.25
N ALA A 9 -24.21 -8.30 12.87
CA ALA A 9 -24.44 -9.56 12.17
C ALA A 9 -25.52 -9.37 11.09
N GLY A 10 -25.11 -9.38 9.82
CA GLY A 10 -26.00 -9.27 8.65
C GLY A 10 -25.71 -8.10 7.70
N ARG A 11 -24.89 -7.11 8.07
CA ARG A 11 -24.51 -6.03 7.15
C ARG A 11 -23.22 -6.36 6.41
N ASN A 12 -23.22 -6.17 5.08
CA ASN A 12 -22.00 -6.34 4.28
C ASN A 12 -20.88 -5.40 4.77
N PRO A 13 -19.63 -5.86 4.87
CA PRO A 13 -18.50 -5.01 5.19
C PRO A 13 -18.38 -3.82 4.23
N PRO A 14 -17.79 -2.70 4.69
CA PRO A 14 -17.50 -1.56 3.85
C PRO A 14 -16.63 -2.00 2.66
N TRP A 15 -16.71 -1.26 1.55
CA TRP A 15 -15.79 -1.47 0.42
C TRP A 15 -14.39 -1.09 0.85
N SER A 16 -13.45 -2.02 0.68
CA SER A 16 -12.03 -1.77 0.90
C SER A 16 -11.45 -0.93 -0.24
N ARG A 17 -10.25 -0.40 -0.01
CA ARG A 17 -9.53 0.41 -0.98
C ARG A 17 -9.20 -0.37 -2.26
N ASP A 18 -8.75 -1.61 -2.14
CA ASP A 18 -8.46 -2.50 -3.29
C ASP A 18 -9.70 -2.68 -4.18
N GLU A 19 -10.88 -2.89 -3.57
CA GLU A 19 -12.14 -3.05 -4.31
C GLU A 19 -12.55 -1.76 -5.03
N LEU A 20 -12.34 -0.61 -4.41
CA LEU A 20 -12.61 0.70 -5.00
C LEU A 20 -11.65 1.04 -6.13
N ILE A 21 -10.37 0.64 -6.03
CA ILE A 21 -9.38 0.79 -7.12
C ILE A 21 -9.82 -0.02 -8.35
N LEU A 22 -10.23 -1.27 -8.15
CA LEU A 22 -10.74 -2.13 -9.23
C LEU A 22 -12.01 -1.54 -9.87
N ALA A 23 -12.96 -1.07 -9.06
CA ALA A 23 -14.17 -0.43 -9.55
C ALA A 23 -13.90 0.90 -10.28
N LEU A 24 -13.00 1.75 -9.75
CA LEU A 24 -12.63 3.02 -10.38
C LEU A 24 -11.92 2.79 -11.72
N SER A 25 -11.05 1.78 -11.81
CA SER A 25 -10.38 1.40 -13.07
C SER A 25 -11.41 1.06 -14.16
N LEU A 26 -12.45 0.28 -13.83
CA LEU A 26 -13.53 0.00 -14.76
C LEU A 26 -14.34 1.26 -15.11
N TYR A 27 -14.62 2.13 -14.13
CA TYR A 27 -15.33 3.39 -14.38
C TYR A 27 -14.59 4.30 -15.37
N ILE A 28 -13.30 4.56 -15.12
CA ILE A 28 -12.46 5.44 -15.97
C ILE A 28 -12.29 4.86 -17.37
N ALA A 29 -12.20 3.54 -17.52
CA ALA A 29 -12.04 2.89 -18.83
C ALA A 29 -13.30 3.00 -19.73
N HIS A 30 -14.49 3.14 -19.14
CA HIS A 30 -15.75 3.13 -19.90
C HIS A 30 -16.53 4.45 -19.86
N ARG A 31 -16.09 5.47 -19.10
CA ARG A 31 -16.75 6.77 -19.12
C ARG A 31 -16.64 7.43 -20.51
N PRO A 32 -17.66 8.18 -20.96
CA PRO A 32 -18.90 8.52 -20.25
C PRO A 32 -20.00 7.43 -20.31
N ARG A 33 -19.84 6.39 -21.15
CA ARG A 33 -20.85 5.34 -21.39
C ARG A 33 -20.54 4.06 -20.63
N LEU A 34 -20.97 4.02 -19.36
CA LEU A 34 -20.74 2.87 -18.49
C LEU A 34 -21.40 1.58 -19.02
N PRO A 35 -20.78 0.41 -18.72
CA PRO A 35 -21.37 -0.88 -19.03
C PRO A 35 -22.71 -1.08 -18.29
N SER A 36 -23.57 -1.93 -18.84
CA SER A 36 -24.89 -2.20 -18.26
C SER A 36 -24.77 -2.94 -16.93
N LYS A 37 -25.80 -2.81 -16.07
CA LYS A 37 -25.82 -3.43 -14.72
C LYS A 37 -25.59 -4.95 -14.73
N GLY A 38 -26.07 -5.64 -15.76
CA GLY A 38 -25.87 -7.08 -15.97
C GLY A 38 -24.85 -7.40 -17.07
N GLY A 39 -24.08 -6.42 -17.52
CA GLY A 39 -23.13 -6.56 -18.61
C GLY A 39 -21.94 -7.46 -18.24
N PRO A 40 -21.21 -7.96 -19.25
CA PRO A 40 -20.07 -8.83 -19.03
C PRO A 40 -18.97 -8.18 -18.19
N GLU A 41 -18.73 -6.87 -18.32
CA GLU A 41 -17.69 -6.14 -17.59
C GLU A 41 -18.01 -6.00 -16.10
N VAL A 42 -19.25 -5.64 -15.76
CA VAL A 42 -19.71 -5.54 -14.36
C VAL A 42 -19.73 -6.92 -13.70
N THR A 43 -20.11 -7.95 -14.46
CA THR A 43 -20.08 -9.34 -14.00
C THR A 43 -18.65 -9.83 -13.76
N ALA A 44 -17.71 -9.46 -14.63
CA ALA A 44 -16.29 -9.79 -14.46
C ALA A 44 -15.72 -9.11 -13.21
N LEU A 45 -16.00 -7.82 -12.98
CA LEU A 45 -15.61 -7.11 -11.77
C LEU A 45 -16.14 -7.83 -10.53
N SER A 46 -17.44 -8.17 -10.50
CA SER A 46 -18.04 -8.93 -9.41
C SER A 46 -17.29 -10.23 -9.12
N LYS A 47 -16.91 -11.01 -10.15
CA LYS A 47 -16.12 -12.24 -9.98
C LYS A 47 -14.74 -11.98 -9.38
N VAL A 48 -14.04 -10.93 -9.81
CA VAL A 48 -12.72 -10.55 -9.27
C VAL A 48 -12.83 -10.16 -7.79
N LEU A 49 -13.81 -9.32 -7.43
CA LEU A 49 -14.01 -8.89 -6.04
C LEU A 49 -14.35 -10.07 -5.12
N ASN A 50 -15.20 -11.01 -5.56
CA ASN A 50 -15.48 -12.22 -4.76
C ASN A 50 -14.29 -13.21 -4.71
N ARG A 51 -13.32 -13.14 -5.63
CA ARG A 51 -12.03 -13.85 -5.47
C ARG A 51 -11.16 -13.17 -4.43
N LEU A 52 -11.11 -11.83 -4.43
CA LEU A 52 -10.36 -11.06 -3.43
C LEU A 52 -10.80 -11.40 -1.99
N HIS A 53 -12.11 -11.44 -1.72
CA HIS A 53 -12.64 -11.80 -0.40
C HIS A 53 -12.22 -13.22 0.02
N ARG A 54 -12.30 -14.19 -0.89
CA ARG A 54 -11.86 -15.57 -0.60
C ARG A 54 -10.36 -15.63 -0.29
N ALA A 55 -9.53 -14.93 -1.07
CA ALA A 55 -8.09 -14.83 -0.79
C ALA A 55 -7.78 -14.10 0.54
N GLY A 56 -8.72 -13.31 1.06
CA GLY A 56 -8.64 -12.64 2.36
C GLY A 56 -9.18 -13.46 3.54
N GLY A 57 -9.64 -14.70 3.33
CA GLY A 57 -10.18 -15.56 4.39
C GLY A 57 -11.68 -15.38 4.67
N GLU A 58 -12.42 -14.64 3.84
CA GLU A 58 -13.87 -14.44 3.99
C GLU A 58 -14.69 -15.52 3.26
N GLU A 59 -14.40 -16.80 3.51
CA GLU A 59 -14.95 -17.93 2.76
C GLU A 59 -16.46 -18.19 2.97
N GLY A 60 -17.12 -17.52 3.93
CA GLY A 60 -18.50 -17.79 4.35
C GLY A 60 -19.60 -16.90 3.77
N ARG A 61 -19.31 -16.00 2.81
CA ARG A 61 -20.27 -15.02 2.26
C ARG A 61 -20.36 -15.10 0.72
N PRO A 62 -21.12 -16.06 0.16
CA PRO A 62 -21.30 -16.13 -1.30
C PRO A 62 -21.93 -14.82 -1.80
N ASP A 63 -21.36 -14.26 -2.87
CA ASP A 63 -21.84 -13.07 -3.59
C ASP A 63 -21.88 -11.75 -2.80
N LEU A 64 -20.97 -11.56 -1.83
CA LEU A 64 -20.80 -10.32 -1.08
C LEU A 64 -20.79 -9.08 -2.00
N ARG A 65 -20.12 -9.19 -3.15
CA ARG A 65 -20.07 -8.14 -4.19
C ARG A 65 -20.72 -8.61 -5.48
N ASN A 66 -22.06 -8.65 -5.50
CA ASN A 66 -22.83 -8.97 -6.70
C ASN A 66 -22.75 -7.86 -7.79
N PRO A 67 -23.16 -8.13 -9.04
CA PRO A 67 -23.10 -7.16 -10.15
C PRO A 67 -23.89 -5.87 -9.87
N ALA A 68 -25.02 -5.95 -9.17
CA ALA A 68 -25.81 -4.78 -8.83
C ALA A 68 -25.03 -3.83 -7.90
N GLY A 69 -24.36 -4.36 -6.88
CA GLY A 69 -23.49 -3.60 -5.98
C GLY A 69 -22.31 -2.98 -6.72
N CYS A 70 -21.67 -3.74 -7.61
CA CYS A 70 -20.58 -3.24 -8.45
C CYS A 70 -21.04 -2.07 -9.33
N TYR A 71 -22.16 -2.22 -10.04
CA TYR A 71 -22.73 -1.16 -10.87
C TYR A 71 -23.07 0.09 -10.05
N MET A 72 -23.64 -0.08 -8.85
CA MET A 72 -23.89 1.05 -7.93
C MET A 72 -22.60 1.76 -7.52
N LYS A 73 -21.48 1.06 -7.34
CA LYS A 73 -20.19 1.71 -7.09
C LYS A 73 -19.70 2.52 -8.28
N LEU A 74 -19.86 2.03 -9.51
CA LEU A 74 -19.55 2.82 -10.70
C LEU A 74 -20.38 4.12 -10.75
N GLN A 75 -21.67 4.04 -10.39
CA GLN A 75 -22.53 5.23 -10.32
C GLN A 75 -22.09 6.23 -9.25
N ASN A 76 -21.54 5.76 -8.13
CA ASN A 76 -21.05 6.65 -7.07
C ASN A 76 -19.89 7.55 -7.54
N PHE A 77 -18.99 7.04 -8.38
CA PHE A 77 -17.86 7.83 -8.88
C PHE A 77 -18.27 9.02 -9.74
N ARG A 78 -19.46 8.99 -10.36
CA ARG A 78 -19.99 10.11 -11.16
C ARG A 78 -20.08 11.44 -10.41
N ARG A 79 -20.15 11.43 -9.08
CA ARG A 79 -20.19 12.68 -8.29
C ARG A 79 -18.84 13.38 -8.19
N PHE A 80 -17.76 12.66 -8.46
CA PHE A 80 -16.40 13.19 -8.46
C PHE A 80 -15.90 13.49 -9.88
N ASP A 81 -16.60 13.00 -10.90
CA ASP A 81 -16.23 13.14 -12.30
C ASP A 81 -16.53 14.56 -12.83
N PRO A 82 -15.49 15.36 -13.16
CA PRO A 82 -15.68 16.71 -13.67
C PRO A 82 -16.37 16.71 -15.04
N ASP A 83 -16.10 15.72 -15.89
CA ASP A 83 -16.68 15.65 -17.24
C ASP A 83 -18.19 15.37 -17.13
N TYR A 84 -18.58 14.51 -16.18
CA TYR A 84 -19.99 14.21 -15.93
C TYR A 84 -20.73 15.39 -15.28
N THR A 85 -20.10 16.06 -14.32
CA THR A 85 -20.74 17.17 -13.58
C THR A 85 -20.79 18.47 -14.38
N ALA A 86 -19.85 18.69 -15.31
CA ALA A 86 -19.87 19.81 -16.25
C ALA A 86 -21.11 19.81 -17.16
N GLU A 87 -21.69 18.64 -17.44
CA GLU A 87 -22.96 18.52 -18.17
C GLU A 87 -24.20 18.88 -17.32
N GLY A 88 -24.02 19.40 -16.10
CA GLY A 88 -25.10 19.71 -15.16
C GLY A 88 -25.70 18.48 -14.48
N LYS A 89 -25.15 17.29 -14.72
CA LYS A 89 -25.60 16.03 -14.11
C LYS A 89 -25.04 15.89 -12.70
N LYS A 90 -25.81 15.27 -11.81
CA LYS A 90 -25.40 15.00 -10.42
C LYS A 90 -25.26 13.49 -10.19
N GLY A 91 -24.18 13.08 -9.54
CA GLY A 91 -23.99 11.71 -9.06
C GLY A 91 -24.75 11.42 -7.76
N LEU A 92 -24.68 10.18 -7.28
CA LEU A 92 -25.32 9.76 -6.03
C LEU A 92 -24.63 10.38 -4.80
N LYS A 93 -25.41 10.99 -3.90
CA LYS A 93 -24.89 11.74 -2.73
C LYS A 93 -24.29 10.86 -1.62
N ALA A 94 -24.78 9.64 -1.45
CA ALA A 94 -24.31 8.71 -0.42
C ALA A 94 -23.28 7.73 -0.98
N GLY A 95 -22.27 7.38 -0.18
CA GLY A 95 -21.22 6.47 -0.63
C GLY A 95 -20.25 6.05 0.47
N ASN A 96 -19.25 5.25 0.09
CA ASN A 96 -18.16 4.87 0.97
C ASN A 96 -17.18 6.05 1.14
N LYS A 97 -16.68 6.25 2.37
CA LYS A 97 -15.71 7.29 2.72
C LYS A 97 -14.41 7.24 1.90
N GLU A 98 -13.98 6.05 1.47
CA GLU A 98 -12.77 5.88 0.66
C GLU A 98 -12.98 6.18 -0.84
N GLU A 99 -14.23 6.35 -1.32
CA GLU A 99 -14.48 6.63 -2.75
C GLU A 99 -13.81 7.94 -3.21
N GLY A 100 -13.85 9.00 -2.39
CA GLY A 100 -13.19 10.28 -2.66
C GLY A 100 -11.66 10.17 -2.63
N PRO A 101 -11.05 9.70 -1.54
CA PRO A 101 -9.60 9.49 -1.48
C PRO A 101 -9.04 8.59 -2.58
N VAL A 102 -9.75 7.53 -3.01
CA VAL A 102 -9.34 6.71 -4.17
C VAL A 102 -9.42 7.52 -5.46
N TRP A 103 -10.50 8.30 -5.66
CA TRP A 103 -10.62 9.20 -6.80
C TRP A 103 -9.44 10.20 -6.86
N ASP A 104 -9.20 10.93 -5.78
CA ASP A 104 -8.15 11.96 -5.71
C ASP A 104 -6.75 11.37 -5.96
N THR A 105 -6.53 10.12 -5.56
CA THR A 105 -5.24 9.43 -5.77
C THR A 105 -5.01 9.07 -7.24
N PHE A 106 -6.06 8.69 -7.98
CA PHE A 106 -5.91 7.93 -9.23
C PHE A 106 -6.58 8.54 -10.45
N ALA A 107 -7.62 9.38 -10.30
CA ALA A 107 -8.42 9.85 -11.42
C ALA A 107 -7.63 10.73 -12.40
N ALA A 108 -6.60 11.44 -11.91
CA ALA A 108 -5.71 12.25 -12.72
C ALA A 108 -4.65 11.43 -13.50
N ASP A 109 -4.44 10.16 -13.14
CA ASP A 109 -3.47 9.26 -13.78
C ASP A 109 -4.10 7.89 -14.10
N PRO A 110 -4.87 7.79 -15.20
CA PRO A 110 -5.50 6.53 -15.61
C PRO A 110 -4.51 5.40 -15.88
N ALA A 111 -3.27 5.71 -16.30
CA ALA A 111 -2.25 4.71 -16.56
C ALA A 111 -1.81 4.04 -15.25
N ARG A 112 -1.51 4.84 -14.22
CA ARG A 112 -1.20 4.33 -12.87
C ARG A 112 -2.37 3.57 -12.26
N LEU A 113 -3.60 4.07 -12.40
CA LEU A 113 -4.80 3.38 -11.93
C LEU A 113 -4.93 1.99 -12.56
N HIS A 114 -4.83 1.90 -13.89
CA HIS A 114 -4.94 0.64 -14.60
C HIS A 114 -3.83 -0.34 -14.23
N ALA A 115 -2.58 0.14 -14.12
CA ALA A 115 -1.46 -0.67 -13.67
C ALA A 115 -1.66 -1.21 -12.24
N THR A 116 -2.15 -0.38 -11.33
CA THR A 116 -2.46 -0.78 -9.94
C THR A 116 -3.57 -1.82 -9.89
N ALA A 117 -4.67 -1.59 -10.61
CA ALA A 117 -5.76 -2.56 -10.72
C ALA A 117 -5.28 -3.91 -11.29
N LYS A 118 -4.44 -3.87 -12.33
CA LYS A 118 -3.84 -5.09 -12.92
C LYS A 118 -2.91 -5.81 -11.95
N ALA A 119 -2.14 -5.09 -11.15
CA ALA A 119 -1.28 -5.68 -10.13
C ALA A 119 -2.11 -6.35 -9.00
N ILE A 120 -3.21 -5.72 -8.58
CA ILE A 120 -4.16 -6.33 -7.62
C ILE A 120 -4.78 -7.60 -8.23
N GLU A 121 -5.28 -7.54 -9.46
CA GLU A 121 -5.83 -8.68 -10.20
C GLU A 121 -4.81 -9.84 -10.30
N ALA A 122 -3.56 -9.54 -10.66
CA ALA A 122 -2.49 -10.52 -10.77
C ALA A 122 -2.14 -11.16 -9.42
N ALA A 123 -2.09 -10.37 -8.35
CA ALA A 123 -1.84 -10.87 -7.00
C ALA A 123 -2.96 -11.80 -6.50
N ILE A 124 -4.21 -11.55 -6.90
CA ILE A 124 -5.36 -12.42 -6.59
C ILE A 124 -5.33 -13.72 -7.42
N MET A 125 -4.95 -13.64 -8.70
CA MET A 125 -4.97 -14.79 -9.62
C MET A 125 -3.74 -15.70 -9.50
N GLY A 126 -2.58 -15.14 -9.16
CA GLY A 126 -1.29 -15.78 -9.26
C GLY A 126 -0.85 -16.52 -8.00
N ASN A 127 -1.51 -17.61 -7.63
CA ASN A 127 -0.96 -18.62 -6.71
C ASN A 127 0.33 -19.33 -7.25
N GLU A 128 1.00 -18.74 -8.25
CA GLU A 128 2.28 -19.13 -8.85
C GLU A 128 3.32 -17.96 -8.93
N GLY A 129 3.04 -16.80 -8.30
CA GLY A 129 4.06 -15.83 -7.84
C GLY A 129 4.24 -15.95 -6.32
N PRO A 130 5.12 -15.19 -5.63
CA PRO A 130 5.19 -15.29 -4.18
C PRO A 130 3.78 -15.04 -3.65
N SER A 131 3.19 -16.07 -3.04
CA SER A 131 1.81 -16.06 -2.60
C SER A 131 1.57 -14.77 -1.83
N LEU A 132 0.38 -14.17 -1.94
CA LEU A 132 -0.03 -13.23 -0.91
C LEU A 132 0.22 -13.97 0.41
N PRO A 133 1.15 -13.51 1.25
CA PRO A 133 1.41 -14.22 2.49
C PRO A 133 0.07 -14.26 3.21
N ALA A 134 -0.24 -15.43 3.77
CA ALA A 134 -1.34 -15.49 4.72
C ALA A 134 -1.14 -14.34 5.72
N PRO A 135 -2.19 -13.58 6.05
CA PRO A 135 -2.07 -12.55 7.08
C PRO A 135 -1.49 -13.22 8.33
N ASP A 136 -0.27 -12.84 8.71
CA ASP A 136 0.33 -13.34 9.94
C ASP A 136 -0.49 -12.75 11.10
N PRO A 137 -1.11 -13.57 11.97
CA PRO A 137 -2.01 -13.12 13.03
C PRO A 137 -1.41 -12.14 14.05
N GLY A 138 -0.16 -11.72 13.93
CA GLY A 138 0.47 -10.71 14.78
C GLY A 138 1.18 -9.54 14.07
N GLU A 139 1.10 -9.41 12.74
CA GLU A 139 2.02 -8.53 11.98
C GLU A 139 1.38 -7.35 11.23
N ASP A 140 0.08 -7.10 11.38
CA ASP A 140 -0.46 -5.78 11.08
C ASP A 140 0.03 -4.82 12.17
N ASP A 141 1.24 -4.24 12.00
CA ASP A 141 1.71 -3.17 12.86
C ASP A 141 0.65 -2.06 12.83
N PRO A 142 -0.07 -1.79 13.94
CA PRO A 142 -1.16 -0.83 13.94
C PRO A 142 -0.71 0.59 13.63
N MET A 143 0.61 0.84 13.66
CA MET A 143 1.22 2.14 13.39
C MET A 143 1.64 2.34 11.92
N GLU A 144 1.55 1.30 11.08
CA GLU A 144 1.86 1.43 9.65
C GLU A 144 0.59 1.70 8.84
N ALA A 145 0.60 2.78 8.06
CA ALA A 145 -0.50 3.14 7.20
C ALA A 145 -0.52 2.26 5.94
N GLU A 146 -1.69 1.84 5.49
CA GLU A 146 -1.89 1.14 4.22
C GLU A 146 -1.31 1.97 3.05
N ALA A 147 -0.66 1.34 2.07
CA ALA A 147 -0.14 2.07 0.92
C ALA A 147 -1.30 2.71 0.09
N PRO A 148 -1.04 3.79 -0.67
CA PRO A 148 -2.03 4.35 -1.59
C PRO A 148 -2.62 3.32 -2.57
N GLU A 149 -1.88 2.25 -2.87
CA GLU A 149 -2.25 1.13 -3.73
C GLU A 149 -3.23 0.11 -3.11
N GLY A 150 -3.48 0.17 -1.80
CA GLY A 150 -4.36 -0.78 -1.12
C GLY A 150 -3.63 -1.87 -0.33
N ARG A 151 -4.38 -2.67 0.44
CA ARG A 151 -3.83 -3.70 1.35
C ARG A 151 -3.15 -4.84 0.63
N VAL A 152 -3.67 -5.26 -0.53
CA VAL A 152 -3.11 -6.39 -1.29
C VAL A 152 -1.66 -6.09 -1.68
N LEU A 153 -1.43 -4.91 -2.26
CA LEU A 153 -0.10 -4.51 -2.70
C LEU A 153 0.80 -4.08 -1.53
N THR A 154 0.24 -3.53 -0.45
CA THR A 154 0.95 -3.28 0.83
C THR A 154 1.57 -4.57 1.38
N ARG A 155 0.79 -5.66 1.46
CA ARG A 155 1.29 -6.96 1.95
C ARG A 155 2.41 -7.51 1.07
N LEU A 156 2.25 -7.42 -0.26
CA LEU A 156 3.29 -7.87 -1.19
C LEU A 156 4.57 -7.02 -1.07
N HIS A 157 4.45 -5.71 -0.84
CA HIS A 157 5.59 -4.82 -0.57
C HIS A 157 6.36 -5.27 0.67
N ARG A 158 5.67 -5.44 1.81
CA ARG A 158 6.25 -5.92 3.08
C ARG A 158 6.93 -7.28 2.94
N PHE A 159 6.27 -8.22 2.27
CA PHE A 159 6.84 -9.55 2.07
C PHE A 159 8.20 -9.50 1.36
N ARG A 160 8.31 -8.64 0.34
CA ARG A 160 9.55 -8.50 -0.40
C ARG A 160 10.61 -7.83 0.45
N GLU A 161 10.27 -6.79 1.24
CA GLU A 161 11.18 -6.13 2.19
C GLU A 161 11.80 -7.09 3.19
N ARG A 162 11.03 -8.08 3.64
CA ARG A 162 11.46 -9.10 4.60
C ARG A 162 12.08 -10.34 3.96
N SER A 163 12.23 -10.39 2.64
CA SER A 163 12.84 -11.52 1.95
C SER A 163 14.30 -11.67 2.36
N ARG A 164 14.60 -12.66 3.22
CA ARG A 164 15.95 -12.90 3.75
C ARG A 164 17.02 -12.91 2.66
N LYS A 165 16.71 -13.54 1.51
CA LYS A 165 17.64 -13.59 0.37
C LYS A 165 17.96 -12.19 -0.18
N LEU A 166 16.95 -11.36 -0.40
CA LEU A 166 17.14 -10.00 -0.93
C LEU A 166 17.84 -9.09 0.09
N VAL A 167 17.48 -9.21 1.36
CA VAL A 167 18.10 -8.47 2.46
C VAL A 167 19.59 -8.77 2.55
N GLU A 168 19.97 -10.04 2.59
CA GLU A 168 21.38 -10.44 2.67
C GLU A 168 22.17 -9.99 1.43
N GLN A 169 21.59 -10.15 0.23
CA GLN A 169 22.22 -9.70 -1.01
C GLN A 169 22.43 -8.18 -1.02
N ARG A 170 21.47 -7.40 -0.52
CA ARG A 170 21.56 -5.94 -0.48
C ARG A 170 22.59 -5.44 0.51
N LYS A 171 22.68 -6.06 1.69
CA LYS A 171 23.70 -5.77 2.70
C LYS A 171 25.10 -6.10 2.17
N ALA A 172 25.27 -7.28 1.58
CA ALA A 172 26.54 -7.70 0.98
C ALA A 172 27.00 -6.75 -0.15
N ALA A 173 26.07 -6.30 -1.00
CA ALA A 173 26.36 -5.34 -2.06
C ALA A 173 26.83 -3.98 -1.52
N ALA A 174 26.20 -3.47 -0.45
CA ALA A 174 26.62 -2.21 0.18
C ALA A 174 28.01 -2.31 0.81
N LEU A 175 28.29 -3.42 1.52
CA LEU A 175 29.60 -3.70 2.10
C LEU A 175 30.68 -3.82 1.02
N LYS A 176 30.42 -4.55 -0.06
CA LYS A 176 31.36 -4.69 -1.19
C LYS A 176 31.66 -3.36 -1.87
N ALA A 177 30.69 -2.44 -1.91
CA ALA A 177 30.85 -1.10 -2.47
C ALA A 177 31.52 -0.10 -1.51
N GLY A 178 31.92 -0.52 -0.30
CA GLY A 178 32.55 0.36 0.69
C GLY A 178 31.60 1.37 1.35
N LYS A 179 30.28 1.20 1.21
CA LYS A 179 29.27 2.13 1.75
C LYS A 179 28.92 1.87 3.22
N GLY A 180 29.31 0.71 3.76
CA GLY A 180 28.90 0.28 5.10
C GLY A 180 27.41 -0.08 5.17
N LEU A 181 26.86 -0.14 6.40
CA LEU A 181 25.45 -0.43 6.68
C LEU A 181 24.78 0.75 7.42
N ALA A 182 25.08 1.96 6.99
CA ALA A 182 24.43 3.17 7.48
C ALA A 182 23.07 3.39 6.80
N CYS A 183 22.14 4.01 7.52
CA CYS A 183 20.83 4.40 7.02
C CYS A 183 20.96 5.37 5.83
N GLU A 184 20.32 5.05 4.71
CA GLU A 184 20.29 5.85 3.49
C GLU A 184 19.35 7.06 3.59
N ALA A 185 18.66 7.28 4.71
CA ALA A 185 17.96 8.53 4.98
C ALA A 185 18.77 9.42 5.94
N CYS A 186 19.00 8.96 7.17
CA CYS A 186 19.58 9.78 8.24
C CYS A 186 21.06 9.50 8.55
N GLY A 187 21.70 8.53 7.89
CA GLY A 187 23.10 8.17 8.15
C GLY A 187 23.36 7.37 9.42
N PHE A 188 22.33 7.02 10.20
CA PHE A 188 22.49 6.23 11.42
C PHE A 188 23.06 4.84 11.13
N ASP A 189 24.14 4.46 11.82
CA ASP A 189 24.79 3.14 11.73
C ASP A 189 24.69 2.42 13.09
N PHE A 190 24.03 1.28 13.12
CA PHE A 190 23.84 0.49 14.33
C PHE A 190 25.15 -0.12 14.84
N GLY A 191 26.05 -0.54 13.96
CA GLY A 191 27.35 -1.09 14.33
C GLY A 191 28.23 -0.02 14.98
N ALA A 192 28.23 1.19 14.42
CA ALA A 192 28.95 2.32 14.98
C ALA A 192 28.38 2.74 16.35
N ARG A 193 27.05 2.73 16.52
CA ARG A 193 26.39 3.20 17.75
C ARG A 193 26.33 2.16 18.88
N TYR A 194 26.20 0.88 18.54
CA TYR A 194 25.95 -0.22 19.49
C TYR A 194 27.03 -1.32 19.46
N GLY A 195 28.09 -1.15 18.67
CA GLY A 195 29.16 -2.13 18.55
C GLY A 195 28.65 -3.47 18.03
N GLN A 196 29.13 -4.56 18.64
CA GLN A 196 28.77 -5.93 18.24
C GLN A 196 27.26 -6.20 18.28
N ARG A 197 26.51 -5.52 19.16
CA ARG A 197 25.06 -5.70 19.28
C ARG A 197 24.30 -5.16 18.06
N GLY A 198 24.85 -4.15 17.39
CA GLY A 198 24.27 -3.55 16.19
C GLY A 198 24.91 -4.05 14.88
N ALA A 199 25.90 -4.94 14.96
CA ALA A 199 26.60 -5.43 13.78
C ALA A 199 25.63 -6.11 12.80
N GLY A 200 25.60 -5.65 11.56
CA GLY A 200 24.70 -6.18 10.52
C GLY A 200 23.23 -5.76 10.65
N PHE A 201 22.86 -5.01 11.70
CA PHE A 201 21.48 -4.61 11.94
C PHE A 201 21.13 -3.38 11.10
N ILE A 202 20.22 -3.57 10.14
CA ILE A 202 19.63 -2.55 9.29
C ILE A 202 18.45 -3.18 8.55
N GLU A 203 17.42 -2.39 8.26
CA GLU A 203 16.21 -2.85 7.55
C GLU A 203 16.31 -2.54 6.05
N CYS A 204 15.68 -3.36 5.21
CA CYS A 204 15.57 -3.09 3.78
C CYS A 204 14.18 -2.55 3.47
N HIS A 205 14.13 -1.44 2.75
CA HIS A 205 12.91 -0.80 2.28
C HIS A 205 12.84 -0.89 0.75
N HIS A 206 11.66 -1.21 0.19
CA HIS A 206 11.46 -1.18 -1.25
C HIS A 206 11.14 0.23 -1.73
N THR A 207 12.00 0.80 -2.56
CA THR A 207 11.81 2.18 -3.05
C THR A 207 10.79 2.28 -4.19
N ARG A 208 10.45 1.14 -4.81
CA ARG A 208 9.45 1.07 -5.89
C ARG A 208 8.13 0.50 -5.39
N PRO A 209 7.01 1.20 -5.61
CA PRO A 209 5.69 0.63 -5.40
C PRO A 209 5.47 -0.60 -6.28
N VAL A 210 4.78 -1.61 -5.76
CA VAL A 210 4.63 -2.92 -6.41
C VAL A 210 3.92 -2.82 -7.76
N HIS A 211 2.96 -1.90 -7.93
CA HIS A 211 2.25 -1.71 -9.20
C HIS A 211 3.13 -1.23 -10.36
N THR A 212 4.33 -0.71 -10.06
CA THR A 212 5.31 -0.28 -11.08
C THR A 212 6.15 -1.43 -11.61
N LEU A 213 6.04 -2.63 -11.02
CA LEU A 213 6.73 -3.83 -11.47
C LEU A 213 5.92 -4.51 -12.58
N ARG A 214 6.58 -4.84 -13.69
CA ARG A 214 5.95 -5.61 -14.77
C ARG A 214 5.73 -7.07 -14.32
N PRO A 215 4.75 -7.78 -14.88
CA PRO A 215 4.61 -9.22 -14.66
C PRO A 215 5.93 -9.94 -14.98
N GLY A 216 6.45 -10.72 -14.01
CA GLY A 216 7.74 -11.40 -14.11
C GLY A 216 8.98 -10.55 -13.77
N GLU A 217 8.82 -9.24 -13.52
CA GLU A 217 9.90 -8.38 -13.06
C GLU A 217 10.26 -8.72 -11.60
N THR A 218 11.50 -9.13 -11.39
CA THR A 218 12.05 -9.41 -10.06
C THR A 218 12.52 -8.11 -9.42
N THR A 219 12.43 -8.04 -8.08
CA THR A 219 13.04 -6.91 -7.35
C THR A 219 14.53 -6.90 -7.62
N ARG A 220 15.07 -5.78 -8.11
CA ARG A 220 16.51 -5.59 -8.24
C ARG A 220 17.07 -5.05 -6.93
N LEU A 221 18.34 -5.29 -6.65
CA LEU A 221 18.99 -4.73 -5.45
C LEU A 221 18.99 -3.19 -5.45
N SER A 222 18.93 -2.56 -6.62
CA SER A 222 18.78 -1.10 -6.77
C SER A 222 17.41 -0.57 -6.34
N ASP A 223 16.40 -1.44 -6.28
CA ASP A 223 15.04 -1.09 -5.84
C ASP A 223 14.90 -1.23 -4.30
N LEU A 224 16.03 -1.41 -3.59
CA LEU A 224 16.13 -1.55 -2.14
C LEU A 224 17.01 -0.44 -1.54
N ALA A 225 16.51 0.19 -0.48
CA ALA A 225 17.26 1.10 0.38
C ALA A 225 17.51 0.47 1.75
N LEU A 226 18.69 0.72 2.34
CA LEU A 226 18.99 0.35 3.72
C LEU A 226 18.54 1.47 4.66
N LEU A 227 17.60 1.18 5.56
CA LEU A 227 17.05 2.17 6.50
C LEU A 227 17.18 1.69 7.94
N CYS A 228 17.31 2.63 8.87
CA CYS A 228 17.14 2.32 10.28
C CYS A 228 15.65 2.13 10.61
N ALA A 229 15.36 1.37 11.66
CA ALA A 229 13.99 1.09 12.11
C ALA A 229 13.13 2.36 12.23
N ASN A 230 13.70 3.46 12.73
CA ASN A 230 12.97 4.73 12.85
C ASN A 230 12.63 5.32 11.48
N CYS A 231 13.59 5.41 10.56
CA CYS A 231 13.34 5.99 9.23
C CYS A 231 12.39 5.12 8.41
N HIS A 232 12.55 3.80 8.50
CA HIS A 232 11.65 2.88 7.82
C HIS A 232 10.20 3.04 8.32
N ARG A 233 10.01 3.11 9.64
CA ARG A 233 8.70 3.41 10.23
C ARG A 233 8.16 4.78 9.81
N MET A 234 9.00 5.82 9.73
CA MET A 234 8.55 7.16 9.33
C MET A 234 8.03 7.20 7.90
N ILE A 235 8.66 6.48 6.97
CA ILE A 235 8.16 6.35 5.59
C ILE A 235 6.76 5.75 5.55
N HIS A 236 6.51 4.71 6.34
CA HIS A 236 5.24 3.99 6.36
C HIS A 236 4.21 4.57 7.35
N SER A 237 4.52 5.65 8.06
CA SER A 237 3.70 6.18 9.16
C SER A 237 2.40 6.85 8.70
N ALA A 238 2.37 7.43 7.51
CA ALA A 238 1.22 8.15 6.98
C ALA A 238 1.17 8.06 5.45
N ARG A 239 -0.04 8.22 4.89
CA ARG A 239 -0.26 8.26 3.44
C ARG A 239 -0.22 9.72 2.92
N PRO A 240 0.31 9.96 1.72
CA PRO A 240 1.11 9.02 0.92
C PRO A 240 2.44 8.68 1.62
N TRP A 241 2.92 7.45 1.45
CA TRP A 241 4.24 7.07 1.95
C TRP A 241 5.32 7.94 1.31
N LEU A 242 6.30 8.35 2.10
CA LEU A 242 7.41 9.16 1.61
C LEU A 242 8.43 8.30 0.86
N THR A 243 9.08 8.87 -0.14
CA THR A 243 10.34 8.37 -0.67
C THR A 243 11.47 8.56 0.34
N VAL A 244 12.57 7.83 0.15
CA VAL A 244 13.78 7.98 0.99
C VAL A 244 14.33 9.41 0.88
N GLU A 245 14.27 10.00 -0.31
CA GLU A 245 14.67 11.37 -0.59
C GLU A 245 13.77 12.40 0.11
N GLU A 246 12.45 12.22 0.07
CA GLU A 246 11.51 13.09 0.77
C GLU A 246 11.69 13.01 2.29
N LEU A 247 11.85 11.81 2.85
CA LEU A 247 12.14 11.65 4.28
C LEU A 247 13.45 12.34 4.64
N ARG A 248 14.51 12.13 3.84
CA ARG A 248 15.81 12.77 4.05
C ARG A 248 15.70 14.29 4.04
N GLY A 249 14.91 14.86 3.12
CA GLY A 249 14.65 16.30 3.04
C GLY A 249 13.87 16.85 4.24
N ALA A 250 13.07 16.02 4.91
CA ALA A 250 12.29 16.39 6.09
C ALA A 250 13.06 16.27 7.41
N LEU A 251 14.27 15.67 7.41
CA LEU A 251 15.08 15.53 8.63
C LEU A 251 15.55 16.89 9.14
N LEU A 252 15.24 17.18 10.40
CA LEU A 252 15.78 18.35 11.07
C LEU A 252 17.24 18.12 11.49
N PRO A 253 18.09 19.16 11.47
CA PRO A 253 19.42 19.07 12.05
C PRO A 253 19.32 18.73 13.53
N VAL A 254 20.11 17.77 13.98
CA VAL A 254 20.22 17.43 15.40
C VAL A 254 20.85 18.63 16.12
N GLN A 255 20.05 19.38 16.88
CA GLN A 255 20.58 20.35 17.83
C GLN A 255 21.09 19.56 19.04
N LEU A 256 22.40 19.41 19.14
CA LEU A 256 23.04 18.94 20.37
C LEU A 256 22.87 20.07 21.40
N THR A 257 21.88 19.95 22.28
CA THR A 257 21.88 20.74 23.51
C THR A 257 22.99 20.19 24.39
N GLU A 258 23.98 21.01 24.70
CA GLU A 258 25.01 20.67 25.70
C GLU A 258 24.31 20.16 26.97
N PRO A 259 24.80 19.08 27.60
CA PRO A 259 24.25 18.66 28.89
C PRO A 259 24.40 19.83 29.85
N ASN A 260 23.27 20.27 30.43
CA ASN A 260 23.25 21.30 31.46
C ASN A 260 24.35 20.99 32.48
N GLY A 261 25.34 21.89 32.55
CA GLY A 261 26.58 21.67 33.27
C GLY A 261 26.32 21.07 34.64
N ALA A 262 27.06 20.01 34.96
CA ALA A 262 27.09 19.43 36.28
C ALA A 262 27.42 20.53 37.30
N GLN A 263 26.40 21.10 37.94
CA GLN A 263 26.59 21.81 39.19
C GLN A 263 26.95 20.74 40.21
N GLY A 264 28.24 20.73 40.56
CA GLY A 264 28.83 19.76 41.46
C GLY A 264 28.06 19.70 42.78
N LEU A 265 27.61 18.50 43.11
CA LEU A 265 27.36 18.13 44.50
C LEU A 265 28.73 17.96 45.15
N ARG A 266 29.14 19.01 45.87
CA ARG A 266 30.11 18.91 46.96
C ARG A 266 29.39 18.38 48.20
#